data_AF-A0A942BPX4-F1
#
_entry.id   AF-A0A942BPX4-F1
#
_cell.length_a   1.000
_cell.length_b   1.000
_cell.length_c   1.000
_cell.angle_alpha   90.00
_cell.angle_beta   90.00
_cell.angle_gamma   90.00
#
_symmetry.space_group_name_H-M   'P 1'
#
loop_
_entity.id
_entity.type
_entity.pdbx_description
1 polymer ?
#
loop_
_entity_poly.entity_id
_entity_poly.type
_entity_poly.pdbx_seq_one_letter_code
_entity_poly.pdbx_strand_id
1 'polypeptide(L)'
;MSDLDTFNDYMTNIVEPTFMDYHAHPGSTRLAFLACVAVYHSIDRFERHPGNLRKDWGKKSLMFLMVDMIAHHLKHVQCDQERYKNTPPNAIPLRSLVFNDGKTIPNSLAVDHHNLYFVIRDAITFVKDQAKQRWSSSTTAKG
;
A
#
# COMPACT_ATOMS: atom_id res chain seq x y z
N MET A 1 24.20 -1.81 -9.11
CA MET A 1 23.11 -2.27 -8.22
C MET A 1 21.84 -2.24 -9.04
N SER A 2 21.16 -3.37 -9.17
CA SER A 2 19.94 -3.45 -9.97
C SER A 2 18.75 -2.80 -9.24
N ASP A 3 17.70 -2.50 -9.98
CA ASP A 3 16.43 -2.02 -9.40
C ASP A 3 15.84 -3.05 -8.42
N LEU A 4 16.04 -4.35 -8.71
CA LEU A 4 15.62 -5.44 -7.81
C LEU A 4 16.45 -5.45 -6.52
N ASP A 5 17.76 -5.19 -6.58
CA ASP A 5 18.61 -5.11 -5.38
C ASP A 5 18.19 -3.94 -4.49
N THR A 6 17.93 -2.77 -5.09
CA THR A 6 17.48 -1.56 -4.37
C THR A 6 16.11 -1.79 -3.71
N PHE A 7 15.21 -2.47 -4.40
CA PHE A 7 13.94 -2.90 -3.85
C PHE A 7 14.12 -3.87 -2.69
N ASN A 8 14.92 -4.93 -2.84
CA ASN A 8 15.14 -5.93 -1.80
C ASN A 8 15.79 -5.34 -0.55
N ASP A 9 16.75 -4.43 -0.71
CA ASP A 9 17.36 -3.71 0.41
C ASP A 9 16.34 -2.85 1.15
N TYR A 10 15.44 -2.19 0.43
CA TYR A 10 14.37 -1.40 1.05
C TYR A 10 13.34 -2.31 1.75
N MET A 11 12.98 -3.45 1.16
CA MET A 11 12.08 -4.40 1.78
C MET A 11 12.65 -4.94 3.10
N THR A 12 13.91 -5.36 3.08
CA THR A 12 14.59 -6.00 4.22
C THR A 12 14.87 -5.01 5.34
N ASN A 13 15.30 -3.79 5.02
CA ASN A 13 15.76 -2.83 6.02
C ASN A 13 14.67 -1.85 6.48
N ILE A 14 13.61 -1.65 5.70
CA ILE A 14 12.57 -0.66 5.99
C ILE A 14 11.19 -1.32 6.11
N VAL A 15 10.72 -2.02 5.08
CA VAL A 15 9.32 -2.50 5.05
C VAL A 15 9.07 -3.58 6.09
N GLU A 16 9.88 -4.65 6.09
CA GLU A 16 9.70 -5.78 6.99
C GLU A 16 9.87 -5.37 8.47
N PRO A 17 10.92 -4.62 8.87
CA PRO A 17 11.04 -4.13 10.24
C PRO A 17 9.88 -3.23 10.67
N THR A 18 9.45 -2.29 9.81
CA THR A 18 8.32 -1.39 10.14
C THR A 18 7.02 -2.17 10.35
N PHE A 19 6.81 -3.22 9.55
CA PHE A 19 5.67 -4.12 9.73
C PHE A 19 5.78 -4.94 11.03
N MET A 20 6.98 -5.41 11.39
CA MET A 20 7.19 -6.13 12.65
C MET A 20 7.01 -5.23 13.88
N ASP A 21 7.43 -3.97 13.81
CA ASP A 21 7.19 -2.97 14.86
C ASP A 21 5.68 -2.78 15.08
N TYR A 22 4.92 -2.72 13.98
CA TYR A 22 3.46 -2.66 14.03
C TYR A 22 2.85 -3.96 14.58
N HIS A 23 3.36 -5.12 14.16
CA HIS A 23 2.90 -6.42 14.66
C HIS A 23 3.06 -6.55 16.18
N ALA A 24 4.17 -6.04 16.73
CA ALA A 24 4.41 -6.00 18.17
C ALA A 24 3.46 -5.03 18.91
N HIS A 25 2.87 -4.05 18.20
CA HIS A 25 2.01 -3.00 18.77
C HIS A 25 0.75 -2.78 17.90
N PRO A 26 -0.14 -3.79 17.79
CA PRO A 26 -1.20 -3.80 16.79
C PRO A 26 -2.21 -2.66 16.95
N GLY A 27 -2.39 -2.10 18.15
CA GLY A 27 -3.27 -0.94 18.40
C GLY A 27 -2.68 0.42 18.03
N SER A 28 -1.45 0.50 17.52
CA SER A 28 -0.79 1.77 17.23
C SER A 28 -1.12 2.27 15.82
N THR A 29 -2.00 3.26 15.73
CA THR A 29 -2.31 3.97 14.46
C THR A 29 -1.07 4.56 13.80
N ARG A 30 -0.13 5.08 14.60
CA ARG A 30 1.13 5.63 14.08
C ARG A 30 1.94 4.54 13.36
N LEU A 31 2.11 3.38 13.99
CA LEU A 31 2.91 2.30 13.40
C LEU A 31 2.20 1.66 12.21
N ALA A 32 0.88 1.53 12.27
CA ALA A 32 0.08 1.08 11.12
C ALA A 32 0.25 2.00 9.91
N PHE A 33 0.20 3.31 10.12
CA PHE A 33 0.44 4.30 9.07
C PHE A 33 1.85 4.20 8.50
N LEU A 34 2.88 4.14 9.36
CA LEU A 34 4.27 4.01 8.91
C LEU A 34 4.48 2.74 8.08
N ALA A 35 3.86 1.62 8.47
CA ALA A 35 3.92 0.39 7.71
C ALA A 35 3.24 0.53 6.34
N CYS A 36 2.08 1.19 6.26
CA CYS A 36 1.43 1.48 4.97
C CYS A 36 2.29 2.36 4.07
N VAL A 37 2.90 3.41 4.62
CA VAL A 37 3.80 4.32 3.90
C VAL A 37 5.04 3.59 3.39
N ALA A 38 5.66 2.74 4.22
CA ALA A 38 6.80 1.94 3.82
C ALA A 38 6.45 1.00 2.65
N VAL A 39 5.34 0.26 2.75
CA VAL A 39 4.87 -0.59 1.64
C VAL A 39 4.59 0.23 0.38
N TYR A 40 3.90 1.36 0.50
CA TYR A 40 3.60 2.25 -0.62
C TYR A 40 4.86 2.79 -1.32
N HIS A 41 5.89 3.12 -0.54
CA HIS A 41 7.17 3.64 -1.05
C HIS A 41 8.13 2.57 -1.58
N SER A 42 7.89 1.29 -1.31
CA SER A 42 8.68 0.21 -1.88
C SER A 42 8.68 0.22 -3.41
N ILE A 43 7.58 0.66 -4.03
CA ILE A 43 7.46 0.79 -5.48
C ILE A 43 8.41 1.85 -6.05
N ASP A 44 8.63 2.96 -5.34
CA ASP A 44 9.59 4.00 -5.78
C ASP A 44 11.04 3.48 -5.78
N ARG A 45 11.31 2.40 -5.05
CA ARG A 45 12.62 1.75 -4.99
C ARG A 45 12.81 0.69 -6.06
N PHE A 46 11.71 0.20 -6.65
CA PHE A 46 11.73 -0.74 -7.77
C PHE A 46 11.72 -0.04 -9.12
N GLU A 47 11.06 1.11 -9.27
CA GLU A 47 10.96 1.80 -10.57
C GLU A 47 11.07 3.32 -10.41
N ARG A 48 11.94 3.96 -11.21
CA ARG A 48 12.18 5.41 -11.17
C ARG A 48 10.94 6.26 -11.52
N HIS A 49 10.00 5.71 -12.30
CA HIS A 49 8.75 6.37 -12.69
C HIS A 49 7.52 5.53 -12.31
N PRO A 50 7.18 5.47 -11.01
CA PRO A 50 6.27 4.48 -10.47
C PRO A 50 4.78 4.82 -10.63
N GLY A 51 4.44 5.99 -11.19
CA GLY A 51 3.07 6.50 -11.23
C GLY A 51 2.07 5.56 -11.93
N ASN A 52 2.46 5.01 -13.08
CA ASN A 52 1.62 4.05 -13.80
C ASN A 52 1.61 2.69 -13.10
N LEU A 53 2.75 2.27 -12.54
CA LEU A 53 2.89 0.99 -11.86
C LEU A 53 1.98 0.90 -10.63
N ARG A 54 1.90 1.97 -9.83
CA ARG A 54 0.99 2.07 -8.69
C ARG A 54 -0.47 1.89 -9.08
N LYS A 55 -0.90 2.56 -10.14
CA LYS A 55 -2.28 2.45 -10.66
C LYS A 55 -2.58 1.03 -11.12
N ASP A 56 -1.63 0.40 -11.82
CA ASP A 56 -1.81 -0.95 -12.32
C ASP A 56 -1.82 -1.99 -11.19
N TRP A 57 -0.97 -1.81 -10.19
CA TRP A 57 -0.90 -2.70 -9.03
C TRP A 57 -2.11 -2.53 -8.10
N GLY A 58 -2.60 -1.29 -7.93
CA GLY A 58 -3.85 -1.00 -7.22
C GLY A 58 -5.08 -1.68 -7.83
N LYS A 59 -5.12 -1.85 -9.16
CA LYS A 59 -6.19 -2.62 -9.83
C LYS A 59 -6.11 -4.13 -9.60
N LYS A 60 -4.92 -4.66 -9.28
CA LYS A 60 -4.67 -6.09 -9.12
C LYS A 60 -4.82 -6.58 -7.68
N SER A 61 -4.68 -5.70 -6.69
CA SER A 61 -4.74 -6.07 -5.28
C SER A 61 -5.51 -5.04 -4.47
N LEU A 62 -6.68 -5.46 -3.96
CA LEU A 62 -7.48 -4.66 -3.05
C LEU A 62 -6.69 -4.29 -1.78
N MET A 63 -5.89 -5.22 -1.26
CA MET A 63 -5.07 -4.97 -0.06
C MET A 63 -4.02 -3.90 -0.31
N PHE A 64 -3.35 -3.96 -1.47
CA PHE A 64 -2.40 -2.92 -1.88
C PHE A 64 -3.10 -1.58 -2.10
N LEU A 65 -4.29 -1.57 -2.71
CA LEU A 65 -5.10 -0.37 -2.89
C LEU A 65 -5.50 0.27 -1.54
N MET A 66 -5.87 -0.53 -0.54
CA MET A 66 -6.15 -0.02 0.81
C MET A 66 -4.90 0.61 1.45
N VAL A 67 -3.73 -0.02 1.31
CA VAL A 67 -2.45 0.55 1.76
C VAL A 67 -2.14 1.87 1.07
N ASP A 68 -2.35 1.97 -0.24
CA ASP A 68 -2.17 3.19 -1.04
C ASP A 68 -3.07 4.32 -0.51
N MET A 69 -4.36 4.03 -0.30
CA MET A 69 -5.31 4.99 0.28
C MET A 69 -4.88 5.49 1.67
N ILE A 70 -4.46 4.58 2.56
CA ILE A 70 -4.02 4.96 3.92
C ILE A 70 -2.72 5.79 3.87
N ALA A 71 -1.77 5.41 3.00
CA ALA A 71 -0.50 6.11 2.86
C ALA A 71 -0.67 7.54 2.30
N HIS A 72 -1.58 7.75 1.36
CA HIS A 72 -1.88 9.08 0.79
C HIS A 72 -2.62 9.99 1.75
N HIS A 73 -3.63 9.45 2.46
CA HIS A 73 -4.51 10.22 3.32
C HIS A 73 -3.78 11.10 4.35
N LEU A 74 -2.70 10.59 4.96
CA LEU A 74 -1.92 11.33 5.96
C LEU A 74 -0.68 12.04 5.38
N LYS A 75 -0.38 11.87 4.09
CA LYS A 75 0.78 12.49 3.40
C LYS A 75 0.48 13.87 2.78
N HIS A 76 -0.72 14.44 2.99
CA HIS A 76 -1.18 15.71 2.39
C HIS A 76 -1.33 15.71 0.85
N VAL A 77 -1.51 14.54 0.23
CA VAL A 77 -1.93 14.43 -1.17
C VAL A 77 -3.11 13.48 -1.21
N GLN A 78 -4.31 14.00 -1.46
CA GLN A 78 -5.50 13.16 -1.62
C GLN A 78 -5.27 12.14 -2.73
N CYS A 79 -5.44 10.85 -2.45
CA CYS A 79 -5.42 9.82 -3.48
C CYS A 79 -6.54 10.09 -4.50
N ASP A 80 -6.33 9.83 -5.80
CA ASP A 80 -7.40 9.94 -6.81
C ASP A 80 -8.62 9.07 -6.45
N GLN A 81 -8.43 7.99 -5.69
CA GLN A 81 -9.48 7.12 -5.17
C GLN A 81 -10.23 7.71 -3.95
N GLU A 82 -9.61 8.65 -3.23
CA GLU A 82 -10.31 9.46 -2.21
C GLU A 82 -11.20 10.54 -2.85
N ARG A 83 -10.91 10.93 -4.11
CA ARG A 83 -11.67 11.96 -4.84
C ARG A 83 -12.99 11.47 -5.43
N TYR A 84 -13.28 10.16 -5.37
CA TYR A 84 -14.55 9.61 -5.84
C TYR A 84 -15.71 9.99 -4.90
N LYS A 85 -16.19 11.23 -5.04
CA LYS A 85 -17.48 11.68 -4.49
C LYS A 85 -18.68 10.99 -5.15
N ASN A 86 -18.46 10.35 -6.31
CA ASN A 86 -19.49 9.69 -7.11
C ASN A 86 -19.14 8.20 -7.30
N THR A 87 -19.24 7.42 -6.22
CA THR A 87 -19.22 5.96 -6.36
C THR A 87 -20.51 5.54 -7.09
N PRO A 88 -20.45 4.80 -8.21
CA PRO A 88 -21.65 4.29 -8.87
C PRO A 88 -22.55 3.52 -7.88
N PRO A 89 -23.88 3.49 -8.06
CA PRO A 89 -24.81 2.85 -7.11
C PRO A 89 -24.49 1.39 -6.77
N ASN A 90 -23.80 0.69 -7.68
CA ASN A 90 -23.44 -0.73 -7.55
C ASN A 90 -21.96 -0.96 -7.22
N ALA A 91 -21.18 0.11 -7.02
CA ALA A 91 -19.76 0.00 -6.68
C ALA A 91 -19.58 0.07 -5.16
N ILE A 92 -18.65 -0.72 -4.64
CA ILE A 92 -18.31 -0.70 -3.23
C ILE A 92 -17.59 0.63 -2.94
N PRO A 93 -18.10 1.47 -2.03
CA PRO A 93 -17.43 2.72 -1.66
C PRO A 93 -16.20 2.40 -0.80
N LEU A 94 -15.08 2.06 -1.47
CA LEU A 94 -13.82 1.67 -0.83
C LEU A 94 -13.35 2.67 0.22
N ARG A 95 -13.57 3.97 -0.01
CA ARG A 95 -13.25 5.03 0.95
C ARG A 95 -13.94 4.83 2.29
N SER A 96 -15.22 4.47 2.29
CA SER A 96 -15.99 4.23 3.52
C SER A 96 -15.64 2.91 4.22
N LEU A 97 -15.01 1.97 3.50
CA LEU A 97 -14.42 0.76 4.12
C LEU A 97 -13.10 1.07 4.82
N VAL A 98 -12.36 2.06 4.29
CA VAL A 98 -11.04 2.43 4.80
C VAL A 98 -11.13 3.50 5.90
N PHE A 99 -12.05 4.46 5.76
CA PHE A 99 -12.21 5.62 6.63
C PHE A 99 -13.65 5.78 7.14
N ASN A 100 -13.79 6.29 8.36
CA ASN A 100 -15.09 6.62 8.92
C ASN A 100 -15.59 7.94 8.33
N ASP A 101 -16.46 7.84 7.34
CA ASP A 101 -17.18 8.96 6.75
C ASP A 101 -18.41 9.29 7.60
N GLY A 102 -18.24 10.18 8.59
CA GLY A 102 -19.34 10.75 9.36
C GLY A 102 -19.41 10.40 10.85
N LYS A 103 -18.35 9.85 11.46
CA LYS A 103 -18.27 9.65 12.92
C LYS A 103 -17.47 10.76 13.62
N THR A 104 -17.51 10.75 14.96
CA THR A 104 -16.94 11.72 15.94
C THR A 104 -15.55 12.28 15.60
N ILE A 105 -14.72 11.52 14.87
CA ILE A 105 -13.46 12.02 14.29
C ILE A 105 -13.52 11.74 12.78
N PRO A 106 -13.86 12.77 11.96
CA PRO A 106 -13.90 12.66 10.51
C PRO A 106 -12.56 12.17 9.95
N ASN A 107 -12.60 11.23 9.02
CA ASN A 107 -11.41 10.63 8.39
C ASN A 107 -10.48 9.84 9.32
N SER A 108 -10.99 9.33 10.44
CA SER A 108 -10.33 8.26 11.19
C SER A 108 -10.38 6.94 10.40
N LEU A 109 -9.43 6.03 10.64
CA LEU A 109 -9.46 4.70 10.02
C LEU A 109 -10.71 3.94 10.47
N ALA A 110 -11.49 3.43 9.52
CA ALA A 110 -12.63 2.53 9.78
C ALA A 110 -12.19 1.07 9.91
N VAL A 111 -11.07 0.71 9.29
CA VAL A 111 -10.50 -0.64 9.36
C VAL A 111 -10.01 -0.90 10.77
N ASP A 112 -10.54 -1.95 11.39
CA ASP A 112 -10.02 -2.42 12.67
C ASP A 112 -8.53 -2.76 12.55
N HIS A 113 -7.77 -2.43 13.59
CA HIS A 113 -6.33 -2.64 13.62
C HIS A 113 -5.92 -4.10 13.37
N HIS A 114 -6.67 -5.09 13.84
CA HIS A 114 -6.37 -6.50 13.54
C HIS A 114 -6.56 -6.81 12.06
N ASN A 115 -7.57 -6.21 11.41
CA ASN A 115 -7.78 -6.39 9.97
C ASN A 115 -6.69 -5.69 9.16
N LEU A 116 -6.21 -4.53 9.63
CA LEU A 116 -5.15 -3.77 8.96
C LEU A 116 -3.81 -4.51 8.94
N TYR A 117 -3.52 -5.33 9.97
CA TYR A 117 -2.36 -6.22 9.95
C TYR A 117 -2.37 -7.15 8.74
N PHE A 118 -3.48 -7.83 8.48
CA PHE A 118 -3.61 -8.74 7.33
C PHE A 118 -3.53 -8.01 6.00
N VAL A 119 -4.14 -6.83 5.91
CA VAL A 119 -4.07 -5.96 4.73
C VAL A 119 -2.61 -5.63 4.40
N ILE A 120 -1.82 -5.19 5.39
CA ILE A 120 -0.41 -4.82 5.19
C ILE A 120 0.43 -6.05 4.83
N ARG A 121 0.25 -7.18 5.54
CA ARG A 121 0.96 -8.45 5.25
C ARG A 121 0.74 -8.91 3.81
N ASP A 122 -0.51 -8.88 3.36
CA ASP A 122 -0.88 -9.37 2.03
C ASP A 122 -0.43 -8.39 0.95
N ALA A 123 -0.43 -7.08 1.23
CA ALA A 123 0.17 -6.07 0.36
C ALA A 123 1.69 -6.25 0.21
N ILE A 124 2.42 -6.54 1.30
CA ILE A 124 3.86 -6.86 1.27
C ILE A 124 4.12 -8.06 0.36
N THR A 125 3.36 -9.13 0.55
CA THR A 125 3.50 -10.36 -0.25
C THR A 125 3.24 -10.07 -1.74
N PHE A 126 2.15 -9.38 -2.03
CA PHE A 126 1.79 -8.97 -3.38
C PHE A 126 2.88 -8.14 -4.07
N VAL A 127 3.45 -7.14 -3.38
CA VAL A 127 4.50 -6.29 -3.94
C VAL A 127 5.78 -7.09 -4.24
N LYS A 128 6.17 -8.00 -3.33
CA LYS A 128 7.33 -8.90 -3.56
C LYS A 128 7.10 -9.78 -4.79
N ASP A 129 5.90 -10.33 -4.95
CA ASP A 129 5.58 -11.20 -6.09
C ASP A 129 5.53 -10.44 -7.41
N GLN A 130 4.93 -9.24 -7.44
CA GLN A 130 4.92 -8.41 -8.64
C GLN A 130 6.33 -7.96 -9.05
N ALA A 131 7.17 -7.58 -8.10
CA ALA A 131 8.57 -7.20 -8.36
C ALA A 131 9.36 -8.36 -9.00
N LYS A 132 9.23 -9.57 -8.43
CA LYS A 132 9.86 -10.78 -8.99
C LYS A 132 9.38 -11.09 -10.39
N GLN A 133 8.06 -11.15 -10.59
CA GLN A 133 7.46 -11.45 -11.91
C GLN A 133 7.92 -10.45 -12.98
N ARG A 134 7.93 -9.16 -12.64
CA ARG A 134 8.32 -8.09 -13.57
C ARG A 134 9.81 -8.13 -13.90
N TRP A 135 10.66 -8.46 -12.93
CA TRP A 135 12.09 -8.65 -13.15
C TRP A 135 12.42 -9.87 -14.02
N SER A 136 11.72 -10.99 -13.80
CA SER A 136 11.85 -12.18 -14.65
C SER A 136 11.48 -11.87 -16.11
N SER A 137 10.34 -11.19 -16.33
CA SER A 137 9.89 -10.82 -17.67
C SER A 137 10.82 -9.82 -18.39
N SER A 138 11.47 -8.91 -17.65
CA SER A 138 12.41 -7.94 -18.25
C SER A 138 13.76 -8.56 -18.62
N THR A 139 14.15 -9.64 -17.93
CA THR A 139 15.38 -10.39 -18.20
C THR A 139 15.20 -11.31 -19.41
N THR A 140 14.07 -11.99 -19.53
CA THR A 140 13.75 -12.85 -20.68
C THR A 140 13.58 -12.07 -21.98
N ALA A 141 13.11 -10.81 -21.92
CA ALA A 141 12.97 -9.96 -23.11
C ALA A 141 14.29 -9.36 -23.64
N LYS A 142 15.40 -9.56 -22.92
CA LYS A 142 16.74 -9.02 -23.27
C LYS A 142 17.74 -10.09 -23.69
N GLY A 143 17.37 -11.37 -23.67
CA GLY A 143 18.16 -12.50 -24.17
C GLY A 143 17.64 -12.98 -25.52
#